data_AF-A0A534KXQ0-F1
#
_entry.id   AF-A0A534KXQ0-F1
#
_cell.length_a   1.000
_cell.length_b   1.000
_cell.length_c   1.000
_cell.angle_alpha   90.00
_cell.angle_beta   90.00
_cell.angle_gamma   90.00
#
_symmetry.space_group_name_H-M   'P 1'
#
loop_
_entity.id
_entity.type
_entity.pdbx_description
1 polymer ?
#
loop_
_entity_poly.entity_id
_entity_poly.type
_entity_poly.pdbx_seq_one_letter_code
_entity_poly.pdbx_strand_id
1 'polypeptide(L)'
;MTVVDPEGIEVGYVSGEETNVLVLGEGSGGRMRLGRRYVSGVADRITLSGPVAQIFTGLNVVDSDGEFVGIVRDTNEADDVLDSFIVEDEEGEMVNVLLEDVRSIDEWVELSVAGDSLYEKG
;
A
#
# COMPACT_ATOMS: atom_id res chain seq x y z
N MET A 1 -15.44 7.23 1.32
CA MET A 1 -15.35 7.45 -0.14
C MET A 1 -14.34 6.45 -0.68
N THR A 2 -14.67 5.65 -1.69
CA THR A 2 -13.74 4.62 -2.22
C THR A 2 -12.56 5.28 -2.92
N VAL A 3 -11.37 4.71 -2.75
CA VAL A 3 -10.15 5.04 -3.48
C VAL A 3 -9.94 3.97 -4.53
N VAL A 4 -9.89 4.37 -5.78
CA VAL A 4 -9.65 3.46 -6.91
C VAL A 4 -8.61 4.03 -7.85
N ASP A 5 -7.94 3.15 -8.58
CA ASP A 5 -7.10 3.56 -9.69
C ASP A 5 -7.92 3.81 -10.99
N PRO A 6 -7.27 4.23 -12.09
CA PRO A 6 -7.95 4.43 -13.37
C PRO A 6 -8.51 3.16 -14.03
N GLU A 7 -8.01 1.98 -13.67
CA GLU A 7 -8.48 0.68 -14.18
C GLU A 7 -9.67 0.13 -13.38
N GLY A 8 -9.92 0.73 -12.20
CA GLY A 8 -11.04 0.40 -11.33
C GLY A 8 -10.63 -0.42 -10.11
N ILE A 9 -9.33 -0.69 -9.94
CA ILE A 9 -8.81 -1.44 -8.79
C ILE A 9 -9.01 -0.62 -7.52
N GLU A 10 -9.67 -1.22 -6.54
CA GLU A 10 -9.95 -0.62 -5.26
C GLU A 10 -8.75 -0.76 -4.30
N VAL A 11 -8.36 0.35 -3.67
CA VAL A 11 -7.30 0.37 -2.64
C VAL A 11 -7.88 0.44 -1.23
N GLY A 12 -9.14 0.84 -1.11
CA GLY A 12 -9.88 0.89 0.15
C GLY A 12 -10.80 2.10 0.27
N TYR A 13 -11.31 2.36 1.47
CA TYR A 13 -12.28 3.42 1.71
C TYR A 13 -11.70 4.50 2.62
N VAL A 14 -11.82 5.76 2.21
CA VAL A 14 -11.49 6.90 3.09
C VAL A 14 -12.38 6.89 4.32
N SER A 15 -11.74 6.71 5.47
CA SER A 15 -12.29 6.80 6.82
C SER A 15 -11.99 8.14 7.50
N GLY A 16 -11.01 8.89 6.98
CA GLY A 16 -10.67 10.24 7.44
C GLY A 16 -9.74 10.96 6.46
N GLU A 17 -9.69 12.28 6.55
CA GLU A 17 -8.80 13.11 5.74
C GLU A 17 -7.89 13.95 6.63
N GLU A 18 -6.60 13.96 6.30
CA GLU A 18 -5.59 14.84 6.89
C GLU A 18 -4.98 15.73 5.78
N THR A 19 -4.20 16.74 6.13
CA THR A 19 -3.74 17.77 5.18
C THR A 19 -3.02 17.20 3.95
N ASN A 20 -2.19 16.17 4.14
CA ASN A 20 -1.37 15.58 3.06
C ASN A 20 -1.63 14.08 2.82
N VAL A 21 -2.50 13.46 3.61
CA VAL A 21 -2.77 12.01 3.55
C VAL A 21 -4.26 11.72 3.63
N LEU A 22 -4.66 10.65 2.97
CA LEU A 22 -5.97 10.03 3.11
C LEU A 22 -5.86 8.87 4.09
N VAL A 23 -6.73 8.79 5.09
CA VAL A 23 -6.77 7.67 6.02
C VAL A 23 -7.79 6.65 5.50
N LEU A 24 -7.34 5.45 5.15
CA LEU A 24 -8.17 4.38 4.62
C LEU A 24 -8.55 3.36 5.73
N GLY A 25 -9.75 2.77 5.64
CA GLY A 25 -10.22 1.60 6.41
C GLY A 25 -10.86 0.57 5.48
N GLU A 26 -10.95 -0.74 5.77
CA GLU A 26 -10.81 -1.53 7.01
C GLU A 26 -10.17 -2.92 6.76
N GLY A 27 -9.56 -3.48 7.81
CA GLY A 27 -9.09 -4.87 7.95
C GLY A 27 -8.41 -5.08 9.32
N SER A 28 -8.14 -6.33 9.74
CA SER A 28 -7.54 -6.71 11.04
C SER A 28 -6.26 -5.97 11.42
N GLY A 29 -5.53 -5.42 10.44
CA GLY A 29 -4.29 -4.68 10.60
C GLY A 29 -4.42 -3.15 10.79
N GLY A 30 -5.62 -2.58 10.77
CA GLY A 30 -5.85 -1.18 11.16
C GLY A 30 -5.86 -0.17 10.01
N ARG A 31 -5.68 1.11 10.36
CA ARG A 31 -5.84 2.27 9.45
C ARG A 31 -4.58 2.50 8.61
N MET A 32 -4.67 2.37 7.29
CA MET A 32 -3.60 2.73 6.36
C MET A 32 -3.66 4.22 6.00
N ARG A 33 -2.51 4.88 5.84
CA ARG A 33 -2.42 6.24 5.27
C ARG A 33 -1.93 6.19 3.83
N LEU A 34 -2.58 6.95 2.95
CA LEU A 34 -2.18 7.10 1.56
C LEU A 34 -1.83 8.56 1.26
N GLY A 35 -0.63 8.80 0.75
CA GLY A 35 -0.16 10.11 0.33
C GLY A 35 -1.05 10.73 -0.75
N ARG A 36 -1.42 12.00 -0.58
CA ARG A 36 -2.22 12.73 -1.57
C ARG A 36 -1.51 12.93 -2.92
N ARG A 37 -0.20 12.70 -2.99
CA ARG A 37 0.58 12.75 -4.24
C ARG A 37 0.10 11.77 -5.31
N TYR A 38 -0.54 10.68 -4.89
CA TYR A 38 -1.11 9.68 -5.78
C TYR A 38 -2.52 10.01 -6.24
N VAL A 39 -3.15 11.06 -5.73
CA VAL A 39 -4.54 11.40 -6.04
C VAL A 39 -4.59 12.32 -7.26
N SER A 40 -5.30 11.89 -8.30
CA SER A 40 -5.55 12.70 -9.50
C SER A 40 -6.87 13.47 -9.44
N GLY A 41 -7.86 12.97 -8.70
CA GLY A 41 -9.17 13.60 -8.62
C GLY A 41 -9.99 13.15 -7.42
N VAL A 42 -10.83 14.05 -6.94
CA VAL A 42 -11.83 13.81 -5.89
C VAL A 42 -13.18 14.24 -6.43
N ALA A 43 -14.07 13.28 -6.66
CA ALA A 43 -15.44 13.49 -7.12
C ALA A 43 -16.39 12.58 -6.33
N ASP A 44 -17.14 11.70 -7.01
CA ASP A 44 -17.96 10.66 -6.35
C ASP A 44 -17.09 9.55 -5.69
N ARG A 45 -15.84 9.45 -6.14
CA ARG A 45 -14.76 8.58 -5.63
C ARG A 45 -13.43 9.33 -5.69
N ILE A 46 -12.42 8.79 -5.02
CA ILE A 46 -11.04 9.24 -5.17
C ILE A 46 -10.39 8.41 -6.27
N THR A 47 -9.79 9.08 -7.24
CA THR A 47 -9.09 8.44 -8.36
C THR A 47 -7.59 8.64 -8.21
N LEU A 48 -6.82 7.56 -8.37
CA LEU A 48 -5.36 7.62 -8.36
C LEU A 48 -4.79 8.15 -9.68
N SER A 49 -3.52 8.55 -9.66
CA SER A 49 -2.82 9.13 -10.81
C SER A 49 -2.42 8.11 -11.87
N GLY A 50 -2.48 6.82 -11.57
CA GLY A 50 -2.16 5.73 -12.47
C GLY A 50 -2.54 4.38 -11.84
N PRO A 51 -2.38 3.29 -12.59
CA PRO A 51 -2.59 1.93 -12.08
C PRO A 51 -1.75 1.65 -10.83
N VAL A 52 -2.30 0.93 -9.85
CA VAL A 52 -1.62 0.63 -8.57
C VAL A 52 -0.24 -0.01 -8.78
N ALA A 53 -0.15 -1.00 -9.67
CA ALA A 53 1.10 -1.65 -10.04
C ALA A 53 2.15 -0.65 -10.55
N GLN A 54 1.74 0.37 -11.32
CA GLN A 54 2.67 1.33 -11.90
C GLN A 54 3.13 2.39 -10.90
N ILE A 55 2.25 2.87 -10.04
CA ILE A 55 2.55 3.97 -9.11
C ILE A 55 3.27 3.52 -7.84
N PHE A 56 3.13 2.25 -7.47
CA PHE A 56 3.75 1.68 -6.26
C PHE A 56 5.00 0.85 -6.55
N THR A 57 5.19 0.35 -7.79
CA THR A 57 6.44 -0.34 -8.15
C THR A 57 7.65 0.59 -8.02
N GLY A 58 8.72 0.06 -7.44
CA GLY A 58 9.97 0.77 -7.19
C GLY A 58 9.98 1.54 -5.87
N LEU A 59 8.89 1.55 -5.10
CA LEU A 59 8.91 2.09 -3.74
C LEU A 59 9.75 1.21 -2.83
N ASN A 60 10.56 1.84 -2.00
CA ASN A 60 11.19 1.15 -0.87
C ASN A 60 10.12 0.72 0.12
N VAL A 61 10.35 -0.41 0.77
CA VAL A 61 9.54 -0.91 1.87
C VAL A 61 10.39 -0.83 3.13
N VAL A 62 9.85 -0.23 4.18
CA VAL A 62 10.48 -0.13 5.49
C VAL A 62 9.55 -0.69 6.55
N ASP A 63 10.12 -1.35 7.55
CA ASP A 63 9.34 -1.93 8.63
C ASP A 63 8.94 -0.89 9.69
N SER A 64 8.29 -1.37 10.76
CA SER A 64 7.83 -0.49 11.85
C SER A 64 8.94 0.20 12.66
N ASP A 65 10.18 -0.30 12.58
CA ASP A 65 11.37 0.32 13.17
C ASP A 65 12.09 1.25 12.19
N GLY A 66 11.63 1.31 10.94
CA GLY A 66 12.19 2.12 9.86
C GLY A 66 13.38 1.44 9.17
N GLU A 67 13.56 0.13 9.38
CA GLU A 67 14.59 -0.65 8.70
C GLU A 67 14.15 -1.01 7.29
N PHE A 68 15.09 -1.04 6.36
CA PHE A 68 14.81 -1.37 4.97
C PHE A 68 14.49 -2.87 4.83
N VAL A 69 13.36 -3.17 4.21
CA VAL A 69 12.89 -4.55 3.97
C VAL A 69 13.13 -4.95 2.52
N GLY A 70 12.89 -4.05 1.58
CA GLY A 70 13.00 -4.38 0.16
C GLY A 70 12.39 -3.33 -0.76
N ILE A 71 12.15 -3.73 -2.01
CA ILE A 71 11.58 -2.87 -3.05
C ILE A 71 10.33 -3.53 -3.62
N VAL A 72 9.24 -2.78 -3.73
CA VAL A 72 8.02 -3.23 -4.42
C VAL A 72 8.34 -3.52 -5.88
N ARG A 73 8.11 -4.75 -6.32
CA ARG A 73 8.26 -5.19 -7.71
C ARG A 73 6.96 -5.31 -8.46
N ASP A 74 5.89 -5.64 -7.75
CA ASP A 74 4.57 -5.80 -8.32
C ASP A 74 3.48 -5.67 -7.23
N THR A 75 2.23 -5.70 -7.66
CA THR A 75 1.04 -5.78 -6.79
C THR A 75 0.26 -7.05 -7.06
N ASN A 76 -0.45 -7.53 -6.06
CA ASN A 76 -1.39 -8.63 -6.20
C ASN A 76 -2.80 -8.14 -5.88
N GLU A 77 -3.75 -8.56 -6.71
CA GLU A 77 -5.13 -8.08 -6.72
C GLU A 77 -6.06 -9.28 -6.57
N ALA A 78 -7.06 -9.15 -5.71
CA ALA A 78 -8.10 -10.15 -5.49
C ALA A 78 -9.47 -9.48 -5.63
N ASP A 79 -10.31 -9.99 -6.54
CA ASP A 79 -11.66 -9.46 -6.80
C ASP A 79 -11.68 -7.94 -7.10
N ASP A 80 -10.74 -7.47 -7.94
CA ASP A 80 -10.54 -6.05 -8.29
C ASP A 80 -10.17 -5.15 -7.08
N VAL A 81 -9.66 -5.74 -6.00
CA VAL A 81 -9.15 -5.04 -4.80
C VAL A 81 -7.66 -5.32 -4.64
N LEU A 82 -6.87 -4.27 -4.35
CA LEU A 82 -5.46 -4.41 -3.98
C LEU A 82 -5.36 -5.19 -2.66
N ASP A 83 -4.74 -6.36 -2.71
CA ASP A 83 -4.62 -7.28 -1.58
C ASP A 83 -3.22 -7.19 -0.96
N SER A 84 -2.18 -7.18 -1.80
CA SER A 84 -0.80 -7.28 -1.35
C SER A 84 0.22 -6.64 -2.30
N PHE A 85 1.41 -6.37 -1.76
CA PHE A 85 2.61 -6.01 -2.52
C PHE A 85 3.54 -7.23 -2.65
N ILE A 86 4.14 -7.37 -3.83
CA ILE A 86 5.24 -8.30 -4.04
C ILE A 86 6.54 -7.51 -3.90
N VAL A 87 7.34 -7.84 -2.89
CA VAL A 87 8.54 -7.10 -2.50
C VAL A 87 9.77 -7.98 -2.72
N GLU A 88 10.79 -7.46 -3.39
CA GLU A 88 12.10 -8.11 -3.47
C GLU A 88 13.00 -7.58 -2.35
N ASP A 89 13.49 -8.46 -1.49
CA ASP A 89 14.40 -8.11 -0.40
C ASP A 89 15.87 -7.97 -0.86
N GLU A 90 16.77 -7.74 0.08
CA GLU A 90 18.21 -7.59 -0.22
C GLU A 90 18.88 -8.88 -0.72
N GLU A 91 18.31 -10.06 -0.43
CA GLU A 91 18.81 -11.35 -0.88
C GLU A 91 18.24 -11.75 -2.26
N GLY A 92 17.29 -10.96 -2.78
CA GLY A 92 16.59 -11.22 -4.03
C GLY A 92 15.42 -12.20 -3.85
N GLU A 93 14.98 -12.44 -2.62
CA GLU A 93 13.80 -13.24 -2.32
C GLU A 93 12.53 -12.38 -2.49
N MET A 94 11.48 -13.00 -3.05
CA MET A 94 10.20 -12.35 -3.29
C MET A 94 9.27 -12.63 -2.11
N VAL A 95 8.99 -11.58 -1.34
CA VAL A 95 8.15 -11.59 -0.14
C VAL A 95 6.80 -10.97 -0.44
N ASN A 96 5.73 -11.58 0.07
CA ASN A 96 4.38 -11.03 -0.04
C ASN A 96 4.07 -10.19 1.20
N VAL A 97 3.74 -8.91 1.00
CA VAL A 97 3.36 -7.96 2.05
C VAL A 97 1.87 -7.65 1.91
N LEU A 98 1.08 -8.13 2.88
CA LEU A 98 -0.35 -7.88 2.92
C LEU A 98 -0.66 -6.41 3.21
N LEU A 99 -1.71 -5.87 2.60
CA LEU A 99 -2.11 -4.48 2.83
C LEU A 99 -2.48 -4.22 4.30
N GLU A 100 -2.90 -5.24 5.05
CA GLU A 100 -3.15 -5.13 6.49
C GLU A 100 -1.88 -4.87 7.32
N ASP A 101 -0.72 -5.29 6.83
CA ASP A 101 0.57 -5.03 7.46
C ASP A 101 1.13 -3.65 7.04
N VAL A 102 0.45 -2.92 6.15
CA VAL A 102 0.88 -1.61 5.67
C VAL A 102 0.26 -0.48 6.52
N ARG A 103 1.14 0.33 7.11
CA ARG A 103 0.77 1.51 7.89
C ARG A 103 0.60 2.74 7.01
N SER A 104 1.51 2.96 6.07
CA SER A 104 1.46 4.13 5.19
C SER A 104 2.09 3.87 3.83
N ILE A 105 1.59 4.57 2.80
CA ILE A 105 2.15 4.61 1.45
C ILE A 105 2.29 6.07 1.05
N ASP A 106 3.53 6.55 0.95
CA ASP A 106 3.85 7.87 0.40
C ASP A 106 5.15 7.82 -0.40
N GLU A 107 6.28 8.32 0.11
CA GLU A 107 7.59 8.19 -0.57
C GLU A 107 8.18 6.77 -0.49
N TRP A 108 7.66 5.97 0.43
CA TRP A 108 7.94 4.55 0.63
C TRP A 108 6.68 3.89 1.20
N VAL A 109 6.70 2.57 1.26
CA VAL A 109 5.73 1.76 1.99
C VAL A 109 6.26 1.54 3.39
N GLU A 110 5.54 1.99 4.41
CA GLU A 110 5.86 1.77 5.82
C GLU A 110 4.96 0.67 6.38
N LEU A 111 5.56 -0.34 7.01
CA LEU A 111 4.82 -1.43 7.63
C LEU A 111 4.44 -1.13 9.09
N SER A 112 3.42 -1.81 9.57
CA SER A 112 2.99 -1.80 10.97
C SER A 112 3.65 -2.89 11.81
N VAL A 113 4.40 -3.79 11.16
CA VAL A 113 5.09 -4.95 11.75
C VAL A 113 6.61 -4.85 11.51
N ALA A 114 7.38 -5.67 12.22
CA ALA A 114 8.81 -5.86 11.97
C ALA A 114 9.04 -6.72 10.72
N GLY A 115 10.17 -6.52 10.02
CA GLY A 115 10.50 -7.25 8.80
C GLY A 115 10.50 -8.77 8.97
N ASP A 116 11.06 -9.27 10.07
CA ASP A 116 11.12 -10.71 10.39
C ASP A 116 9.73 -11.38 10.42
N SER A 117 8.68 -10.65 10.82
CA SER A 117 7.31 -11.17 10.90
C SER A 117 6.70 -11.50 9.53
N LEU A 118 7.27 -10.96 8.44
CA LEU A 118 6.81 -11.25 7.08
C LEU A 118 7.13 -12.69 6.66
N TYR A 119 8.27 -13.23 7.13
CA TYR A 119 8.73 -14.58 6.79
C TYR A 119 8.04 -15.67 7.62
N GLU A 120 7.44 -15.30 8.75
CA GLU A 120 6.68 -16.25 9.59
C GLU A 120 5.27 -16.54 9.04
N LYS A 121 4.77 -15.70 8.11
CA LYS A 121 3.44 -15.83 7.50
C LYS A 121 3.44 -16.63 6.17
N GLY A 122 4.62 -17.04 5.68
CA GLY A 122 4.82 -17.76 4.41
C GLY A 122 4.58 -19.28 4.47
#